data_AF-A0A9D4RHY6-F1
#
_entry.id   AF-A0A9D4RHY6-F1
#
_cell.length_a   1.000
_cell.length_b   1.000
_cell.length_c   1.000
_cell.angle_alpha   90.00
_cell.angle_beta   90.00
_cell.angle_gamma   90.00
#
_symmetry.space_group_name_H-M   'P 1'
#
loop_
_entity.id
_entity.type
_entity.pdbx_description
1 polymer ?
#
loop_
_entity_poly.entity_id
_entity_poly.type
_entity_poly.pdbx_seq_one_letter_code
_entity_poly.pdbx_strand_id
1 'polypeptide(L)'
;MGRRSINTTKSGKYMNPTDQARKEARKRELKKNKKQRMMVRTAVLKGKDPLKLLEEMEFIDQMEFNPMEAPKLNEKVLKDKRKKLHETFMRVFRLYEKENPDYAKELFKANTDYEKKRERLQVHYEQVKVAERVQLNEIPLPDMPAESEQLSAFPIPGDIPLPQKGILKKISAYRKVYKHTSFLHLNLVIGQLGLMHVQFEQGY
;
A
#
# COMPACT_ATOMS: atom_id res chain seq x y z
N MET A 1 14.73 -21.43 39.38
CA MET A 1 14.85 -20.59 40.60
C MET A 1 13.48 -20.43 41.24
N GLY A 2 13.29 -20.89 42.49
CA GLY A 2 11.99 -20.91 43.15
C GLY A 2 11.48 -19.53 43.59
N ARG A 3 10.16 -19.34 43.52
CA ARG A 3 9.48 -18.11 44.00
C ARG A 3 9.40 -18.14 45.53
N ARG A 4 10.06 -17.20 46.21
CA ARG A 4 9.95 -17.05 47.67
C ARG A 4 8.54 -16.60 48.09
N SER A 5 8.15 -16.97 49.31
CA SER A 5 6.92 -16.47 49.94
C SER A 5 6.92 -14.93 49.97
N ILE A 6 5.76 -14.32 49.78
CA ILE A 6 5.63 -12.84 49.71
C ILE A 6 5.82 -12.20 51.09
N ASN A 7 5.54 -12.96 52.15
CA ASN A 7 5.38 -12.48 53.53
C ASN A 7 6.64 -12.67 54.39
N THR A 8 7.66 -13.38 53.88
CA THR A 8 8.91 -13.63 54.59
C THR A 8 10.07 -12.81 54.03
N THR A 9 11.08 -12.57 54.86
CA THR A 9 12.33 -11.88 54.50
C THR A 9 13.25 -12.81 53.71
N LYS A 10 14.42 -12.30 53.28
CA LYS A 10 15.43 -13.10 52.56
C LYS A 10 15.93 -14.30 53.37
N SER A 11 15.89 -14.24 54.71
CA SER A 11 16.25 -15.32 55.62
C SER A 11 15.07 -16.23 55.99
N GLY A 12 13.87 -15.99 55.47
CA GLY A 12 12.68 -16.80 55.77
C GLY A 12 11.89 -16.38 57.02
N LYS A 13 12.38 -15.40 57.80
CA LYS A 13 11.65 -14.86 58.96
C LYS A 13 10.41 -14.08 58.50
N TYR A 14 9.34 -14.11 59.29
CA TYR A 14 8.16 -13.27 59.04
C TYR A 14 8.54 -11.78 59.03
N MET A 15 8.00 -11.04 58.07
CA MET A 15 8.31 -9.62 57.88
C MET A 15 7.53 -8.74 58.86
N ASN A 16 8.14 -7.66 59.35
CA ASN A 16 7.49 -6.71 60.26
C ASN A 16 6.20 -6.13 59.62
N PRO A 17 5.07 -6.04 60.34
CA PRO A 17 3.84 -5.41 59.85
C PRO A 17 4.02 -4.04 59.18
N THR A 18 4.92 -3.17 59.70
CA THR A 18 5.20 -1.86 59.09
C THR A 18 5.87 -1.98 57.72
N ASP A 19 6.82 -2.92 57.59
CA ASP A 19 7.50 -3.18 56.32
C ASP A 19 6.58 -3.87 55.32
N GLN A 20 5.63 -4.68 55.77
CA GLN A 20 4.56 -5.21 54.93
C GLN A 20 3.71 -4.08 54.35
N ALA A 21 3.24 -3.14 55.17
CA ALA A 21 2.46 -2.00 54.72
C ALA A 21 3.22 -1.14 53.70
N ARG A 22 4.51 -0.86 53.93
CA ARG A 22 5.38 -0.14 52.98
C ARG A 22 5.55 -0.90 51.66
N LYS A 23 5.80 -2.21 51.73
CA LYS A 23 5.97 -3.06 50.53
C LYS A 23 4.67 -3.13 49.71
N GLU A 24 3.53 -3.18 50.37
CA GLU A 24 2.23 -3.13 49.71
C GLU A 24 1.96 -1.78 49.05
N ALA A 25 2.23 -0.67 49.75
CA ALA A 25 2.11 0.68 49.20
C ALA A 25 2.98 0.83 47.93
N ARG A 26 4.26 0.43 48.01
CA ARG A 26 5.19 0.44 46.87
C ARG A 26 4.70 -0.44 45.72
N LYS A 27 4.12 -1.61 46.01
CA LYS A 27 3.55 -2.50 44.98
C LYS A 27 2.35 -1.86 44.29
N ARG A 28 1.48 -1.15 45.03
CA ARG A 28 0.34 -0.41 44.46
C ARG A 28 0.83 0.74 43.58
N GLU A 29 1.84 1.47 44.03
CA GLU A 29 2.48 2.54 43.25
C GLU A 29 3.14 2.01 41.97
N LEU A 30 3.94 0.94 42.06
CA LEU A 30 4.54 0.29 40.89
C LEU A 30 3.50 -0.20 39.87
N LYS A 31 2.33 -0.66 40.33
CA LYS A 31 1.21 -1.02 39.45
C LYS A 31 0.64 0.22 38.74
N LYS A 32 0.47 1.35 39.43
CA LYS A 32 0.03 2.63 38.82
C LYS A 32 1.05 3.09 37.77
N ASN A 33 2.34 3.10 38.11
CA ASN A 33 3.42 3.48 37.18
C ASN A 33 3.47 2.56 35.95
N LYS A 34 3.26 1.26 36.13
CA LYS A 34 3.17 0.31 35.01
C LYS A 34 1.97 0.63 34.10
N LYS A 35 0.80 0.92 34.67
CA LYS A 35 -0.39 1.31 33.91
C LYS A 35 -0.16 2.61 33.13
N GLN A 36 0.42 3.62 33.77
CA GLN A 36 0.76 4.89 33.12
C GLN A 36 1.75 4.68 31.96
N ARG A 37 2.82 3.89 32.17
CA ARG A 37 3.76 3.56 31.10
C ARG A 37 3.07 2.87 29.92
N MET A 38 2.14 1.95 30.17
CA MET A 38 1.39 1.30 29.10
C MET A 38 0.48 2.28 28.36
N MET A 39 -0.23 3.14 29.09
CA MET A 39 -1.08 4.19 28.52
C MET A 39 -0.28 5.16 27.65
N VAL A 40 0.89 5.61 28.13
CA VAL A 40 1.80 6.48 27.37
C VAL A 40 2.29 5.76 26.12
N ARG A 41 2.73 4.49 26.23
CA ARG A 41 3.17 3.69 25.07
C ARG A 41 2.07 3.54 24.02
N THR A 42 0.83 3.29 24.43
CA THR A 42 -0.30 3.20 23.50
C THR A 42 -0.61 4.55 22.87
N ALA A 43 -0.61 5.64 23.62
CA ALA A 43 -0.86 6.98 23.10
C ALA A 43 0.20 7.41 22.07
N VAL A 44 1.48 7.17 22.36
CA VAL A 44 2.59 7.43 21.42
C VAL A 44 2.43 6.61 20.13
N LEU A 45 1.91 5.39 20.22
CA LEU A 45 1.67 4.56 19.05
C LEU A 45 0.45 5.05 18.24
N LYS A 46 -0.62 5.52 18.89
CA LYS A 46 -1.78 6.14 18.23
C LYS A 46 -1.46 7.45 17.53
N GLY A 47 -0.49 8.21 18.05
CA GLY A 47 -0.04 9.45 17.44
C GLY A 47 0.74 9.26 16.13
N LYS A 48 1.06 8.02 15.75
CA LYS A 48 1.70 7.73 14.47
C LYS A 48 0.66 7.54 13.39
N ASP A 49 0.87 8.20 12.26
CA ASP A 49 0.04 8.02 11.07
C ASP A 49 0.49 6.79 10.28
N PRO A 50 -0.36 5.74 10.16
CA PRO A 50 0.00 4.54 9.43
C PRO A 50 0.17 4.76 7.92
N LEU A 51 -0.49 5.76 7.32
CA LEU A 51 -0.35 6.05 5.89
C LEU A 51 1.02 6.67 5.59
N LYS A 52 1.50 7.57 6.46
CA LYS A 52 2.86 8.12 6.35
C LYS A 52 3.94 7.05 6.49
N LEU A 53 3.71 6.02 7.31
CA LEU A 53 4.65 4.89 7.40
C LEU A 53 4.73 4.11 6.08
N LEU A 54 3.61 3.98 5.35
CA LEU A 54 3.60 3.37 4.02
C LEU A 54 4.33 4.25 3.00
N GLU A 55 4.09 5.57 3.02
CA GLU A 55 4.80 6.53 2.15
C GLU A 55 6.32 6.52 2.39
N GLU A 56 6.76 6.50 3.65
CA GLU A 56 8.18 6.38 4.01
C GLU A 56 8.79 5.06 3.51
N MET A 57 8.02 3.97 3.51
CA MET A 57 8.46 2.70 2.92
C MET A 57 8.53 2.78 1.38
N GLU A 58 7.54 3.40 0.72
CA GLU A 58 7.57 3.63 -0.74
C GLU A 58 8.81 4.44 -1.16
N PHE A 59 9.19 5.45 -0.37
CA PHE A 59 10.38 6.24 -0.62
C PHE A 59 11.68 5.41 -0.52
N ILE A 60 11.76 4.50 0.46
CA ILE A 60 12.90 3.57 0.57
C ILE A 60 12.96 2.63 -0.64
N ASP A 61 11.81 2.12 -1.08
CA ASP A 61 11.73 1.21 -2.21
C ASP A 61 12.13 1.90 -3.52
N GLN A 62 11.68 3.12 -3.76
CA GLN A 62 12.08 3.93 -4.92
C GLN A 62 13.59 4.18 -4.95
N MET A 63 14.21 4.38 -3.79
CA MET A 63 15.65 4.58 -3.69
C MET A 63 16.44 3.28 -3.87
N GLU A 64 15.91 2.12 -3.46
CA GLU A 64 16.55 0.82 -3.65
C GLU A 64 16.43 0.32 -5.10
N PHE A 65 15.25 0.50 -5.71
CA PHE A 65 14.92 -0.01 -7.05
C PHE A 65 15.02 1.05 -8.15
N ASN A 66 15.91 2.04 -8.00
CA ASN A 66 16.19 3.00 -9.06
C ASN A 66 17.16 2.39 -10.10
N PRO A 67 16.77 2.17 -11.36
CA PRO A 67 17.66 1.63 -12.38
C PRO A 67 18.71 2.63 -12.85
N MET A 68 18.43 3.94 -12.77
CA MET A 68 19.28 5.00 -13.33
C MET A 68 20.37 5.46 -12.37
N GLU A 69 20.07 5.49 -11.08
CA GLU A 69 20.99 5.97 -10.05
C GLU A 69 21.30 4.86 -9.04
N ALA A 70 22.58 4.71 -8.70
CA ALA A 70 22.97 3.81 -7.63
C ALA A 70 22.38 4.27 -6.27
N PRO A 71 21.95 3.33 -5.40
CA PRO A 71 21.40 3.68 -4.10
C PRO A 71 22.39 4.51 -3.28
N LYS A 72 21.93 5.65 -2.74
CA LYS A 72 22.75 6.54 -1.90
C LYS A 72 23.19 5.89 -0.58
N LEU A 73 22.49 4.84 -0.16
CA LEU A 73 22.70 4.12 1.10
C LEU A 73 23.02 2.65 0.84
N ASN A 74 23.76 2.04 1.76
CA ASN A 74 24.03 0.59 1.73
C ASN A 74 22.72 -0.22 1.81
N GLU A 75 22.62 -1.28 1.00
CA GLU A 75 21.48 -2.21 0.92
C GLU A 75 21.03 -2.73 2.29
N LYS A 76 21.98 -3.06 3.18
CA LYS A 76 21.66 -3.50 4.55
C LYS A 76 20.88 -2.44 5.33
N VAL A 77 21.26 -1.18 5.20
CA VAL A 77 20.60 -0.06 5.91
C VAL A 77 19.19 0.17 5.37
N LEU A 78 18.98 0.01 4.06
CA LEU A 78 17.66 0.12 3.43
C LEU A 78 16.72 -0.98 3.92
N LYS A 79 17.18 -2.23 3.93
CA LYS A 79 16.43 -3.37 4.48
C LYS A 79 16.09 -3.18 5.95
N ASP A 80 17.02 -2.73 6.78
CA ASP A 80 16.79 -2.48 8.20
C ASP A 80 15.79 -1.33 8.44
N LYS A 81 15.86 -0.25 7.66
CA LYS A 81 14.88 0.86 7.74
C LYS A 81 13.48 0.40 7.33
N ARG A 82 13.35 -0.30 6.19
CA ARG A 82 12.08 -0.89 5.73
C ARG A 82 11.49 -1.81 6.80
N LYS A 83 12.29 -2.70 7.37
CA LYS A 83 11.86 -3.62 8.44
C LYS A 83 11.33 -2.87 9.66
N LYS A 84 12.01 -1.81 10.12
CA LYS A 84 11.56 -1.01 11.27
C LYS A 84 10.25 -0.26 11.02
N LEU A 85 10.06 0.26 9.80
CA LEU A 85 8.80 0.90 9.40
C LEU A 85 7.67 -0.12 9.36
N HIS A 86 7.89 -1.27 8.73
CA HIS A 86 6.90 -2.35 8.67
C HIS A 86 6.52 -2.89 10.06
N GLU A 87 7.49 -3.11 10.96
CA GLU A 87 7.22 -3.50 12.35
C GLU A 87 6.41 -2.45 13.12
N THR A 88 6.61 -1.16 12.81
CA THR A 88 5.83 -0.08 13.40
C THR A 88 4.42 -0.07 12.84
N PHE A 89 4.26 -0.18 11.52
CA PHE A 89 2.97 -0.28 10.85
C PHE A 89 2.17 -1.48 11.38
N MET A 90 2.76 -2.67 11.50
CA MET A 90 2.12 -3.86 12.05
C MET A 90 1.67 -3.72 13.52
N ARG A 91 2.35 -2.89 14.31
CA ARG A 91 1.91 -2.57 15.68
C ARG A 91 0.73 -1.61 15.69
N VAL A 92 0.72 -0.62 14.79
CA VAL A 92 -0.39 0.33 14.61
C VAL A 92 -1.62 -0.40 14.04
N PHE A 93 -1.44 -1.27 13.05
CA PHE A 93 -2.49 -2.12 12.48
C PHE A 93 -3.20 -2.96 13.55
N ARG A 94 -2.45 -3.70 14.38
CA ARG A 94 -3.01 -4.49 15.49
C ARG A 94 -3.73 -3.67 16.56
N LEU A 95 -3.42 -2.37 16.66
CA LEU A 95 -4.13 -1.46 17.56
C LEU A 95 -5.49 -1.10 16.95
N TYR A 96 -5.52 -0.72 15.67
CA TYR A 96 -6.77 -0.38 14.98
C TYR A 96 -7.66 -1.60 14.70
N GLU A 97 -7.11 -2.79 14.52
CA GLU A 97 -7.90 -4.03 14.44
C GLU A 97 -8.84 -4.21 15.64
N LYS A 98 -8.42 -3.74 16.82
CA LYS A 98 -9.20 -3.82 18.06
C LYS A 98 -10.09 -2.61 18.29
N GLU A 99 -9.62 -1.41 17.92
CA GLU A 99 -10.31 -0.15 18.23
C GLU A 99 -11.26 0.31 17.13
N ASN A 100 -10.92 0.08 15.85
CA ASN A 100 -11.70 0.50 14.71
C ASN A 100 -11.49 -0.45 13.51
N PRO A 101 -12.33 -1.50 13.37
CA PRO A 101 -12.13 -2.55 12.37
C PRO A 101 -12.31 -2.05 10.94
N ASP A 102 -13.11 -1.01 10.70
CA ASP A 102 -13.31 -0.46 9.35
C ASP A 102 -12.07 0.29 8.86
N TYR A 103 -11.48 1.12 9.72
CA TYR A 103 -10.19 1.74 9.41
C TYR A 103 -9.08 0.71 9.24
N ALA A 104 -9.10 -0.39 10.02
CA ALA A 104 -8.16 -1.49 9.83
C ALA A 104 -8.28 -2.14 8.43
N LYS A 105 -9.49 -2.28 7.87
CA LYS A 105 -9.68 -2.77 6.49
C LYS A 105 -9.08 -1.81 5.47
N GLU A 106 -9.23 -0.50 5.66
CA GLU A 106 -8.61 0.50 4.79
C GLU A 106 -7.08 0.42 4.84
N LEU A 107 -6.50 0.28 6.04
CA LEU A 107 -5.06 0.09 6.20
C LEU A 107 -4.56 -1.22 5.57
N PHE A 108 -5.34 -2.29 5.67
CA PHE A 108 -5.02 -3.55 5.02
C PHE A 108 -5.00 -3.40 3.48
N LYS A 109 -5.99 -2.70 2.92
CA LYS A 109 -6.05 -2.39 1.49
C LYS A 109 -4.86 -1.53 1.08
N ALA A 110 -4.55 -0.46 1.81
CA ALA A 110 -3.41 0.40 1.55
C ALA A 110 -2.08 -0.35 1.59
N ASN A 111 -1.91 -1.26 2.57
CA ASN A 111 -0.73 -2.13 2.63
C ASN A 111 -0.66 -3.09 1.44
N THR A 112 -1.79 -3.65 1.02
CA THR A 112 -1.86 -4.52 -0.17
C THR A 112 -1.49 -3.76 -1.45
N ASP A 113 -1.95 -2.52 -1.58
CA ASP A 113 -1.64 -1.67 -2.72
C ASP A 113 -0.16 -1.26 -2.74
N TYR A 114 0.42 -0.99 -1.56
CA TYR A 114 1.86 -0.80 -1.38
C TYR A 114 2.68 -2.02 -1.83
N GLU A 115 2.33 -3.23 -1.38
CA GLU A 115 3.05 -4.45 -1.77
C GLU A 115 3.00 -4.68 -3.29
N LYS A 116 1.85 -4.43 -3.93
CA LYS A 116 1.72 -4.50 -5.40
C LYS A 116 2.60 -3.46 -6.11
N LYS A 117 2.67 -2.23 -5.59
CA LYS A 117 3.56 -1.19 -6.16
C LYS A 117 5.03 -1.62 -6.03
N ARG A 118 5.41 -2.15 -4.88
CA ARG A 118 6.76 -2.65 -4.60
C ARG A 118 7.14 -3.79 -5.53
N GLU A 119 6.25 -4.76 -5.73
CA GLU A 119 6.45 -5.87 -6.67
C GLU A 119 6.69 -5.35 -8.09
N ARG A 120 5.87 -4.40 -8.57
CA ARG A 120 6.05 -3.77 -9.89
C ARG A 120 7.40 -3.08 -10.01
N LEU A 121 7.84 -2.34 -8.99
CA LEU A 121 9.15 -1.68 -8.98
C LEU A 121 10.28 -2.70 -9.03
N GLN A 122 10.20 -3.77 -8.26
CA GLN A 122 11.21 -4.82 -8.23
C GLN A 122 11.32 -5.54 -9.59
N VAL A 123 10.19 -5.92 -10.19
CA VAL A 123 10.16 -6.55 -11.52
C VAL A 123 10.74 -5.63 -12.58
N HIS A 124 10.36 -4.35 -12.58
CA HIS A 124 10.90 -3.37 -13.52
C HIS A 124 12.43 -3.21 -13.37
N TYR A 125 12.91 -3.08 -12.13
CA TYR A 125 14.34 -2.96 -11.86
C TYR A 125 15.12 -4.20 -12.33
N GLU A 126 14.58 -5.39 -12.09
CA GLU A 126 15.19 -6.64 -12.57
C GLU A 126 15.19 -6.72 -14.10
N GLN A 127 14.08 -6.36 -14.76
CA GLN A 127 14.00 -6.32 -16.23
C GLN A 127 15.06 -5.38 -16.83
N VAL A 128 15.24 -4.19 -16.27
CA VAL A 128 16.28 -3.25 -16.74
C VAL A 128 17.68 -3.84 -16.52
N LYS A 129 17.94 -4.45 -15.35
CA LYS A 129 19.24 -5.07 -15.08
C LYS A 129 19.54 -6.29 -15.94
N VAL A 130 18.52 -7.07 -16.31
CA VAL A 130 18.67 -8.16 -17.28
C VAL A 130 18.97 -7.59 -18.66
N ALA A 131 18.23 -6.58 -19.12
CA ALA A 131 18.44 -5.94 -20.41
C ALA A 131 19.85 -5.30 -20.53
N GLU A 132 20.37 -4.68 -19.47
CA GLU A 132 21.74 -4.14 -19.42
C GLU A 132 22.83 -5.23 -19.55
N ARG A 133 22.54 -6.47 -19.13
CA ARG A 133 23.50 -7.58 -19.19
C ARG A 133 23.52 -8.31 -20.52
N VAL A 134 22.39 -8.33 -21.25
CA VAL A 134 22.29 -9.02 -22.54
C VAL A 134 23.17 -8.33 -23.56
N GLN A 135 24.16 -9.06 -24.08
CA GLN A 135 25.04 -8.57 -25.14
C GLN A 135 24.24 -8.57 -26.46
N LEU A 136 24.31 -7.48 -27.23
CA LEU A 136 23.54 -7.30 -28.49
C LEU A 136 23.77 -8.43 -29.51
N ASN A 137 24.93 -9.10 -29.44
CA ASN A 137 25.33 -10.15 -30.38
C ASN A 137 24.71 -11.53 -30.09
N GLU A 138 24.04 -11.69 -28.96
CA GLU A 138 23.44 -12.96 -28.50
C GLU A 138 21.91 -12.98 -28.62
N ILE A 139 21.30 -11.92 -29.18
CA ILE A 139 19.86 -11.89 -29.43
C ILE A 139 19.58 -12.82 -30.61
N PRO A 140 18.87 -13.95 -30.42
CA PRO A 140 18.53 -14.82 -31.53
C PRO A 140 17.66 -14.04 -32.50
N LEU A 141 18.09 -13.98 -33.77
CA LEU A 141 17.23 -13.51 -34.84
C LEU A 141 15.99 -14.41 -34.89
N PRO A 142 14.77 -13.87 -35.10
CA PRO A 142 13.61 -14.70 -35.36
C PRO A 142 13.94 -15.62 -36.53
N ASP A 143 13.74 -16.93 -36.36
CA ASP A 143 13.84 -17.86 -37.48
C ASP A 143 12.91 -17.31 -38.57
N MET A 144 13.49 -16.92 -39.70
CA MET A 144 12.68 -16.60 -40.87
C MET A 144 11.79 -17.82 -41.10
N PRO A 145 10.45 -17.65 -41.19
CA PRO A 145 9.61 -18.77 -41.54
C PRO A 145 10.20 -19.34 -42.82
N ALA A 146 10.64 -20.61 -42.75
CA ALA A 146 11.19 -21.32 -43.88
C ALA A 146 10.27 -21.03 -45.06
N GLU A 147 10.84 -20.47 -46.12
CA GLU A 147 10.13 -20.03 -47.31
C GLU A 147 9.04 -21.04 -47.66
N SER A 148 7.80 -20.73 -47.30
CA SER A 148 6.67 -21.33 -47.98
C SER A 148 6.75 -20.73 -49.37
N GLU A 149 7.22 -21.53 -50.34
CA GLU A 149 7.23 -21.29 -51.79
C GLU A 149 5.81 -21.05 -52.35
N GLN A 150 4.99 -20.23 -51.70
CA GLN A 150 3.58 -20.01 -52.00
C GLN A 150 3.24 -18.52 -52.16
N LEU A 151 4.24 -17.64 -52.27
CA LEU A 151 4.04 -16.25 -52.69
C LEU A 151 3.67 -16.09 -54.18
N SER A 152 3.59 -17.17 -54.96
CA SER A 152 3.16 -17.15 -56.36
C SER A 152 1.65 -17.33 -56.59
N ALA A 153 0.84 -17.47 -55.52
CA ALA A 153 -0.58 -17.81 -55.64
C ALA A 153 -1.57 -16.68 -55.27
N PHE A 154 -1.14 -15.42 -55.25
CA PHE A 154 -2.09 -14.30 -55.20
C PHE A 154 -2.52 -13.94 -56.64
N PRO A 155 -3.78 -14.20 -57.04
CA PRO A 155 -4.24 -13.84 -58.36
C PRO A 155 -4.42 -12.32 -58.45
N ILE A 156 -3.89 -11.75 -59.54
CA ILE A 156 -4.14 -10.37 -59.96
C ILE A 156 -5.67 -10.18 -60.09
N PRO A 157 -6.27 -9.11 -59.55
CA PRO A 157 -7.71 -8.88 -59.59
C PRO A 157 -8.15 -8.51 -61.01
N GLY A 158 -8.58 -9.49 -61.80
CA GLY A 158 -9.07 -9.29 -63.16
C GLY A 158 -10.10 -10.32 -63.62
N ASP A 159 -9.88 -11.61 -63.36
CA ASP A 159 -10.68 -12.67 -64.01
C ASP A 159 -11.25 -13.68 -63.00
N ILE A 160 -12.29 -13.30 -62.27
CA ILE A 160 -13.13 -14.27 -61.55
C ILE A 160 -14.59 -14.10 -62.01
N PRO A 161 -15.20 -15.09 -62.67
CA PRO A 161 -16.61 -15.06 -62.99
C PRO A 161 -17.44 -15.22 -61.71
N LEU A 162 -18.35 -14.30 -61.48
CA LEU A 162 -19.28 -14.27 -60.33
C LEU A 162 -20.12 -15.55 -60.24
N PRO A 163 -20.01 -16.35 -59.16
CA PRO A 163 -21.02 -17.35 -58.86
C PRO A 163 -22.23 -16.68 -58.20
N GLN A 164 -23.35 -16.70 -58.91
CA GLN A 164 -24.67 -16.41 -58.40
C GLN A 164 -25.05 -17.46 -57.34
N LYS A 165 -25.43 -17.01 -56.13
CA LYS A 165 -26.57 -17.45 -55.28
C LYS A 165 -26.27 -17.18 -53.81
N GLY A 166 -26.96 -16.18 -53.25
CA GLY A 166 -26.87 -15.82 -51.84
C GLY A 166 -27.63 -16.81 -50.93
N ILE A 167 -26.97 -17.24 -49.85
CA ILE A 167 -27.57 -18.04 -48.76
C ILE A 167 -27.50 -17.24 -47.46
N LEU A 168 -27.82 -15.94 -47.50
CA LEU A 168 -27.94 -15.15 -46.27
C LEU A 168 -29.34 -15.33 -45.68
N LYS A 169 -29.49 -16.34 -44.83
CA LYS A 169 -30.65 -16.49 -43.95
C LYS A 169 -30.65 -15.32 -42.96
N LYS A 170 -31.71 -14.50 -42.97
CA LYS A 170 -31.98 -13.53 -41.92
C LYS A 170 -32.32 -14.24 -40.60
N ILE A 171 -31.89 -13.66 -39.47
CA ILE A 171 -32.58 -13.49 -38.17
C ILE A 171 -31.50 -12.89 -37.23
N SER A 172 -31.54 -11.58 -36.97
CA SER A 172 -32.08 -10.98 -35.74
C SER A 172 -31.36 -11.39 -34.46
N ALA A 173 -30.62 -10.47 -33.84
CA ALA A 173 -30.79 -10.08 -32.43
C ALA A 173 -29.81 -8.95 -32.03
N TYR A 174 -30.28 -8.06 -31.15
CA TYR A 174 -29.55 -7.05 -30.35
C TYR A 174 -29.09 -5.74 -31.01
N ARG A 175 -30.02 -4.77 -31.04
CA ARG A 175 -29.74 -3.33 -30.97
C ARG A 175 -29.57 -2.95 -29.49
N LYS A 176 -28.35 -2.74 -29.01
CA LYS A 176 -28.10 -2.06 -27.73
C LYS A 176 -27.75 -0.60 -28.02
N VAL A 177 -28.71 0.29 -27.79
CA VAL A 177 -28.53 1.73 -27.90
C VAL A 177 -27.72 2.21 -26.70
N TYR A 178 -26.46 2.58 -26.92
CA TYR A 178 -25.71 3.41 -25.96
C TYR A 178 -26.12 4.85 -26.18
N LYS A 179 -26.78 5.44 -25.17
CA LYS A 179 -27.00 6.88 -25.11
C LYS A 179 -25.65 7.54 -24.80
N HIS A 180 -25.11 8.23 -25.78
CA HIS A 180 -24.04 9.19 -25.63
C HIS A 180 -24.66 10.46 -25.03
N THR A 181 -24.44 10.73 -23.73
CA THR A 181 -24.73 12.05 -23.15
C THR A 181 -23.43 12.84 -23.17
N SER A 182 -23.28 13.63 -24.23
CA SER A 182 -22.30 14.70 -24.34
C SER A 182 -22.63 15.81 -23.34
N PHE A 183 -21.61 16.16 -22.55
CA PHE A 183 -21.17 17.53 -22.26
C PHE A 183 -22.10 18.63 -22.80
N LEU A 184 -22.72 19.38 -21.89
CA LEU A 184 -22.83 20.84 -21.84
C LEU A 184 -23.91 21.21 -20.81
N HIS A 185 -23.66 22.25 -20.01
CA HIS A 185 -24.55 22.92 -19.07
C HIS A 185 -24.70 22.35 -17.64
N LEU A 186 -23.62 22.48 -16.85
CA LEU A 186 -23.74 22.73 -15.40
C LEU A 186 -22.79 23.85 -14.96
N ASN A 187 -22.83 24.99 -15.66
CA ASN A 187 -22.38 26.27 -15.12
C ASN A 187 -23.62 27.08 -14.73
N LEU A 188 -24.26 26.67 -13.62
CA LEU A 188 -25.31 27.46 -12.98
C LEU A 188 -25.45 27.11 -11.48
N VAL A 189 -24.34 26.97 -10.75
CA VAL A 189 -24.34 26.96 -9.25
C VAL A 189 -23.07 27.59 -8.65
N ILE A 190 -22.32 28.41 -9.40
CA ILE A 190 -21.23 29.23 -8.83
C ILE A 190 -21.45 30.68 -9.26
N GLY A 191 -22.56 31.24 -8.76
CA GLY A 191 -22.96 32.63 -8.98
C GLY A 191 -23.75 33.17 -7.79
N GLN A 192 -23.55 32.60 -6.60
CA GLN A 192 -24.29 33.01 -5.40
C GLN A 192 -23.55 32.68 -4.09
N LEU A 193 -22.23 32.83 -4.08
CA LEU A 193 -21.43 32.95 -2.84
C LEU A 193 -20.36 34.05 -3.00
N GLY A 194 -20.68 35.07 -3.78
CA GLY A 194 -19.94 36.32 -3.93
C GLY A 194 -20.76 37.48 -3.38
N LEU A 195 -21.14 37.41 -2.11
CA LEU A 195 -21.69 38.52 -1.32
C LEU A 195 -20.96 38.55 0.02
N MET A 196 -19.65 38.77 -0.07
CA MET A 196 -18.91 39.46 0.97
C MET A 196 -19.31 40.93 0.87
N HIS A 197 -20.24 41.38 1.70
CA HIS A 197 -20.28 42.78 2.09
C HIS A 197 -20.76 42.93 3.54
N VAL A 198 -19.75 42.99 4.43
CA VAL A 198 -19.60 44.03 5.46
C VAL A 198 -20.88 44.46 6.15
N GLN A 199 -21.23 43.82 7.27
CA GLN A 199 -21.92 44.45 8.39
C GLN A 199 -21.60 43.70 9.68
N PHE A 200 -20.56 44.12 10.40
CA PHE A 200 -20.49 43.99 11.86
C PHE A 200 -19.48 45.02 12.38
N GLU A 201 -19.90 46.28 12.34
CA GLU A 201 -19.43 47.31 13.27
C GLU A 201 -20.65 48.11 13.75
N GLN A 202 -20.61 48.42 15.05
CA GLN A 202 -21.41 49.36 15.85
C GLN A 202 -22.56 48.80 16.73
N GLY A 203 -22.29 48.84 18.04
CA GLY A 203 -23.14 49.49 19.05
C GLY A 203 -24.21 48.63 19.73
N TYR A 204 -23.94 48.13 20.94
CA TYR A 204 -24.25 48.74 22.26
C TYR A 204 -23.81 47.77 23.37
#